data_AF-A0A392NM50-F1
#
_entry.id   AF-A0A392NM50-F1
#
_cell.length_a   1.000
_cell.length_b   1.000
_cell.length_c   1.000
_cell.angle_alpha   90.00
_cell.angle_beta   90.00
_cell.angle_gamma   90.00
#
_symmetry.space_group_name_H-M   'P 1'
#
loop_
_entity.id
_entity.type
_entity.pdbx_description
1 polymer ?
#
loop_
_entity_poly.entity_id
_entity_poly.type
_entity_poly.pdbx_seq_one_letter_code
_entity_poly.pdbx_strand_id
1 'polypeptide(L)'
;EDDDLNKLLLPDVQNLPLTPPSAVETNFVTYFALDFTKPAHDQYIYRHANGLCVIGLAPSHIAFKDEGGITAIDFNVGKSDRSGVKVTGKRKKNAQHFESNTALCKVSTKNDSYIVRCCVKGSLLEVNPQLIKHPELLNVS
;
A
#
# COMPACT_ATOMS: atom_id res chain seq x y z
N GLU A 1 21.99 44.53 7.51
CA GLU A 1 22.45 43.26 8.12
C GLU A 1 21.26 42.42 8.59
N ASP A 2 20.30 42.96 9.36
CA ASP A 2 19.12 42.20 9.81
C ASP A 2 18.16 41.73 8.69
N ASP A 3 18.02 42.52 7.61
CA ASP A 3 17.12 42.16 6.49
C ASP A 3 17.61 40.96 5.66
N ASP A 4 18.92 40.80 5.51
CA ASP A 4 19.51 39.67 4.78
C ASP A 4 19.44 38.39 5.61
N LEU A 5 19.57 38.51 6.94
CA LEU A 5 19.37 37.40 7.86
C LEU A 5 17.91 36.94 7.91
N ASN A 6 16.95 37.88 7.89
CA ASN A 6 15.53 37.57 7.82
C ASN A 6 15.13 36.84 6.52
N LYS A 7 15.76 37.19 5.39
CA LYS A 7 15.55 36.49 4.11
C LYS A 7 16.14 35.07 4.08
N LEU A 8 17.16 34.79 4.89
CA LEU A 8 17.74 33.44 5.04
C LEU A 8 16.92 32.55 5.99
N LEU A 9 16.26 33.15 6.98
CA LEU A 9 15.49 32.42 8.00
C LEU A 9 14.06 32.08 7.57
N LEU A 10 13.47 32.87 6.66
CA LEU A 10 12.12 32.65 6.16
C LEU A 10 12.19 31.91 4.82
N PRO A 11 11.52 30.75 4.67
CA PRO A 11 11.38 30.12 3.37
C PRO A 11 10.64 31.08 2.43
N ASP A 12 11.12 31.17 1.18
CA ASP A 12 10.42 31.94 0.15
C ASP A 12 8.99 31.40 0.02
N VAL A 13 8.00 32.30 0.15
CA VAL A 13 6.58 31.97 0.05
C VAL A 13 6.27 31.33 -1.31
N GLN A 14 7.04 31.67 -2.36
CA GLN A 14 6.90 31.06 -3.68
C GLN A 14 7.34 29.59 -3.72
N ASN A 15 8.16 29.14 -2.77
CA ASN A 15 8.62 27.76 -2.65
C ASN A 15 7.72 26.91 -1.74
N LEU A 16 6.70 27.50 -1.12
CA LEU A 16 5.73 26.73 -0.33
C LEU A 16 4.74 26.01 -1.26
N PRO A 17 4.37 24.76 -0.95
CA PRO A 17 3.36 24.07 -1.72
C PRO A 17 2.00 24.78 -1.59
N LEU A 18 1.25 24.84 -2.69
CA LEU A 18 -0.09 25.44 -2.76
C LEU A 18 -1.07 24.86 -1.73
N THR A 19 -0.89 23.59 -1.39
CA THR A 19 -1.66 22.89 -0.38
C THR A 19 -0.71 22.18 0.57
N PRO A 20 -1.00 22.17 1.88
CA PRO A 20 -0.21 21.41 2.83
C PRO A 20 -0.24 19.91 2.46
N PRO A 21 0.85 19.18 2.70
CA PRO A 21 0.89 17.75 2.44
C PRO A 21 -0.14 17.02 3.29
N SER A 22 -0.75 16.00 2.73
CA SER A 22 -1.68 15.12 3.43
C SER A 22 -0.99 14.36 4.56
N ALA A 23 -1.78 13.78 5.46
CA ALA A 23 -1.25 12.90 6.51
C ALA A 23 -0.50 11.69 5.93
N VAL A 24 -0.87 11.20 4.75
CA VAL A 24 -0.18 10.08 4.11
C VAL A 24 1.19 10.55 3.61
N GLU A 25 1.25 11.64 2.86
CA GLU A 25 2.51 12.19 2.31
C GLU A 25 3.49 12.62 3.41
N THR A 26 2.98 13.11 4.54
CA THR A 26 3.82 13.54 5.66
C THR A 26 4.37 12.35 6.46
N ASN A 27 3.55 11.32 6.69
CA ASN A 27 3.92 10.23 7.61
C ASN A 27 4.53 9.01 6.91
N PHE A 28 4.33 8.85 5.60
CA PHE A 28 4.76 7.68 4.86
C PHE A 28 5.67 8.05 3.68
N VAL A 29 6.68 7.22 3.47
CA VAL A 29 7.49 7.22 2.24
C VAL A 29 6.91 6.18 1.31
N THR A 30 6.62 6.58 0.07
CA THR A 30 6.06 5.70 -0.97
C THR A 30 7.17 5.04 -1.77
N TYR A 31 7.15 3.72 -1.86
CA TYR A 31 7.98 2.92 -2.76
C TYR A 31 7.09 2.18 -3.75
N PHE A 32 7.64 1.87 -4.93
CA PHE A 32 6.97 1.04 -5.92
C PHE A 32 7.78 -0.23 -6.18
N ALA A 33 7.10 -1.37 -6.09
CA ALA A 33 7.62 -2.67 -6.48
C ALA A 33 7.15 -2.95 -7.90
N LEU A 34 8.05 -2.69 -8.86
CA LEU A 34 7.79 -2.92 -10.28
C LEU A 34 7.91 -4.41 -10.62
N ASP A 35 6.99 -4.91 -11.46
CA ASP A 35 7.08 -6.25 -12.00
C ASP A 35 7.74 -6.21 -13.39
N PHE A 36 9.00 -6.64 -13.46
CA PHE A 36 9.75 -6.70 -14.71
C PHE A 36 9.36 -7.87 -15.62
N THR A 37 8.63 -8.86 -15.09
CA THR A 37 8.18 -10.04 -15.85
C THR A 37 6.82 -9.80 -16.50
N LYS A 38 5.95 -9.05 -15.82
CA LYS A 38 4.63 -8.69 -16.32
C LYS A 38 4.43 -7.18 -16.23
N PRO A 39 4.35 -6.46 -17.37
CA PRO A 39 4.22 -5.02 -17.36
C PRO A 39 2.91 -4.59 -16.67
N ALA A 40 2.97 -3.50 -15.89
CA ALA A 40 1.83 -2.94 -15.17
C ALA A 40 1.21 -3.87 -14.10
N HIS A 41 2.01 -4.78 -13.50
CA HIS A 41 1.64 -5.51 -12.28
C HIS A 41 2.29 -4.90 -11.02
N ASP A 42 2.41 -3.57 -11.03
CA ASP A 42 3.15 -2.83 -10.02
C ASP A 42 2.37 -2.68 -8.71
N GLN A 43 3.08 -2.74 -7.59
CA GLN A 43 2.52 -2.57 -6.26
C GLN A 43 3.17 -1.38 -5.57
N TYR A 44 2.44 -0.68 -4.71
CA TYR A 44 3.03 0.35 -3.86
C TYR A 44 3.23 -0.17 -2.43
N ILE A 45 4.21 0.43 -1.76
CA ILE A 45 4.50 0.22 -0.34
C ILE A 45 4.58 1.60 0.31
N TYR A 46 3.66 1.90 1.20
CA TYR A 46 3.78 3.03 2.12
C TYR A 46 4.53 2.59 3.36
N ARG A 47 5.72 3.15 3.58
CA ARG A 47 6.56 2.86 4.75
C ARG A 47 6.54 4.03 5.71
N HIS A 48 6.05 3.78 6.92
CA HIS A 48 6.12 4.73 8.02
C HIS A 48 7.49 4.66 8.72
N ALA A 49 7.91 5.75 9.36
CA ALA A 49 9.19 5.83 10.08
C ALA A 49 9.33 4.80 11.22
N ASN A 50 8.22 4.37 11.82
CA ASN A 50 8.19 3.32 12.86
C ASN A 50 8.34 1.88 12.31
N GLY A 51 8.51 1.71 10.99
CA GLY A 51 8.64 0.42 10.33
C GLY A 51 7.31 -0.27 10.00
N LEU A 52 6.16 0.40 10.16
CA LEU A 52 4.90 -0.08 9.62
C LEU A 52 4.90 0.07 8.09
N CYS A 53 4.44 -0.97 7.39
CA CYS A 53 4.29 -0.96 5.94
C CYS A 53 2.82 -1.23 5.58
N VAL A 54 2.28 -0.43 4.67
CA VAL A 54 0.99 -0.66 4.02
C VAL A 54 1.26 -0.99 2.57
N ILE A 55 0.70 -2.09 2.07
CA ILE A 55 0.93 -2.61 0.72
C ILE A 55 -0.38 -2.55 -0.04
N GLY A 56 -0.32 -2.13 -1.31
CA GLY A 56 -1.47 -2.09 -2.20
C GLY A 56 -1.08 -2.12 -3.67
N LEU A 57 -2.08 -2.02 -4.55
CA LEU A 57 -1.89 -1.96 -5.99
C LEU A 57 -1.49 -0.55 -6.41
N ALA A 58 -0.44 -0.42 -7.23
CA ALA A 58 -0.07 0.88 -7.77
C ALA A 58 -1.19 1.44 -8.67
N PRO A 59 -1.37 2.78 -8.76
CA PRO A 59 -2.37 3.37 -9.65
C PRO A 59 -2.20 2.97 -11.13
N SER A 60 -0.98 2.61 -11.54
CA SER A 60 -0.67 2.12 -12.89
C SER A 60 -1.11 0.67 -13.15
N HIS A 61 -1.53 -0.06 -12.12
CA HIS A 61 -1.75 -1.51 -12.18
C HIS A 61 -2.88 -1.88 -13.16
N ILE A 62 -2.68 -2.96 -13.93
CA ILE A 62 -3.59 -3.40 -15.00
C ILE A 62 -5.00 -3.71 -14.51
N ALA A 63 -5.15 -4.20 -13.27
CA ALA A 63 -6.45 -4.48 -12.65
C ALA A 63 -7.42 -3.28 -12.64
N PHE A 64 -6.90 -2.05 -12.65
CA PHE A 64 -7.73 -0.83 -12.70
C PHE A 64 -8.16 -0.46 -14.12
N LYS A 65 -7.52 -1.02 -15.15
CA LYS A 65 -7.81 -0.74 -16.56
C LYS A 65 -8.85 -1.68 -17.16
N ASP A 66 -9.16 -2.79 -16.48
CA ASP A 66 -10.14 -3.75 -16.93
C ASP A 66 -11.57 -3.18 -16.89
N GLU A 67 -12.37 -3.52 -17.90
CA GLU A 67 -13.77 -3.12 -17.96
C GLU A 67 -14.56 -3.71 -16.79
N GLY A 68 -15.07 -2.82 -15.93
CA GLY A 68 -15.79 -3.19 -14.70
C GLY A 68 -14.95 -3.16 -13.44
N GLY A 69 -13.64 -2.86 -13.54
CA GLY A 69 -12.75 -2.70 -12.39
C GLY A 69 -12.59 -3.98 -11.56
N ILE A 70 -12.20 -3.78 -10.30
CA ILE A 70 -12.03 -4.88 -9.35
C ILE A 70 -13.40 -5.36 -8.87
N THR A 71 -13.65 -6.67 -9.03
CA THR A 71 -14.94 -7.31 -8.74
C THR A 71 -14.92 -8.13 -7.46
N ALA A 72 -13.76 -8.66 -7.06
CA ALA A 72 -13.64 -9.45 -5.84
C ALA A 72 -12.20 -9.45 -5.30
N ILE A 73 -12.06 -9.56 -3.98
CA ILE A 73 -10.78 -9.63 -3.28
C ILE A 73 -10.83 -10.80 -2.31
N ASP A 74 -9.87 -11.72 -2.45
CA ASP A 74 -9.76 -12.93 -1.64
C ASP A 74 -8.43 -12.95 -0.87
N PHE A 75 -8.51 -12.94 0.46
CA PHE A 75 -7.35 -13.04 1.35
C PHE A 75 -6.96 -14.51 1.66
N ASN A 76 -7.73 -15.48 1.19
CA ASN A 76 -7.40 -16.89 1.29
C ASN A 76 -6.52 -17.33 0.11
N VAL A 77 -5.26 -16.91 0.16
CA VAL A 77 -4.24 -17.31 -0.83
C VAL A 77 -3.28 -18.33 -0.24
N GLY A 78 -3.42 -19.57 -0.72
CA GLY A 78 -2.64 -20.74 -0.30
C GLY A 78 -3.47 -21.73 0.52
N LYS A 79 -2.86 -22.34 1.54
CA LYS A 79 -3.55 -23.22 2.53
C LYS A 79 -3.90 -22.47 3.83
N SER A 80 -3.88 -21.14 3.82
CA SER A 80 -4.05 -20.31 5.02
C SER A 80 -4.83 -19.05 4.69
N ASP A 81 -5.93 -18.85 5.43
CA ASP A 81 -6.68 -17.61 5.41
C ASP A 81 -5.99 -16.54 6.27
N ARG A 82 -5.74 -15.38 5.66
CA ARG A 82 -5.03 -14.26 6.30
C ARG A 82 -5.96 -13.30 7.01
N SER A 83 -7.26 -13.37 6.73
CA SER A 83 -8.26 -12.54 7.37
C SER A 83 -8.54 -12.95 8.82
N GLY A 84 -8.31 -14.22 9.15
CA GLY A 84 -8.48 -14.74 10.52
C GLY A 84 -7.29 -14.50 11.47
N VAL A 85 -6.18 -13.91 11.00
CA VAL A 85 -4.96 -13.74 11.82
C VAL A 85 -5.14 -12.56 12.77
N LYS A 86 -5.35 -12.86 14.06
CA LYS A 86 -5.42 -11.85 15.12
C LYS A 86 -4.07 -11.72 15.84
N VAL A 87 -3.31 -10.69 15.50
CA VAL A 87 -2.04 -10.37 16.15
C VAL A 87 -2.29 -9.65 17.48
N THR A 88 -1.59 -10.06 18.54
CA THR A 88 -1.80 -9.49 19.89
C THR A 88 -0.49 -9.13 20.61
N GLY A 89 -0.57 -8.06 21.42
CA GLY A 89 0.49 -7.64 22.34
C GLY A 89 1.72 -7.00 21.66
N LYS A 90 2.60 -6.39 22.48
CA LYS A 90 3.83 -5.70 22.00
C LYS A 90 4.77 -6.60 21.20
N ARG A 91 4.76 -7.91 21.47
CA ARG A 91 5.59 -8.91 20.77
C ARG A 91 4.94 -9.48 19.50
N LYS A 92 3.82 -8.91 19.04
CA LYS A 92 3.11 -9.35 17.82
C LYS A 92 2.84 -10.86 17.83
N LYS A 93 2.34 -11.38 18.95
CA LYS A 93 2.09 -12.81 19.14
C LYS A 93 1.08 -13.29 18.09
N ASN A 94 1.34 -14.45 17.49
CA ASN A 94 0.58 -15.05 16.38
C ASN A 94 0.71 -14.35 15.02
N ALA A 95 1.59 -13.35 14.89
CA ALA A 95 1.82 -12.73 13.59
C ALA A 95 2.51 -13.72 12.63
N GLN A 96 1.97 -13.83 11.43
CA GLN A 96 2.56 -14.65 10.39
C GLN A 96 3.72 -13.90 9.74
N HIS A 97 4.88 -14.54 9.66
CA HIS A 97 6.05 -13.99 8.97
C HIS A 97 5.94 -14.26 7.47
N PHE A 98 6.15 -13.22 6.68
CA PHE A 98 6.15 -13.27 5.22
C PHE A 98 7.50 -12.87 4.65
N GLU A 99 7.87 -13.57 3.59
CA GLU A 99 8.95 -13.20 2.68
C GLU A 99 8.41 -12.31 1.56
N SER A 100 9.28 -11.54 0.89
CA SER A 100 8.87 -10.57 -0.12
C SER A 100 8.02 -11.15 -1.27
N ASN A 101 8.26 -12.41 -1.65
CA ASN A 101 7.51 -13.08 -2.72
C ASN A 101 6.20 -13.73 -2.27
N THR A 102 5.90 -13.73 -0.97
CA THR A 102 4.68 -14.33 -0.41
C THR A 102 3.47 -13.64 -1.02
N ALA A 103 2.57 -14.38 -1.66
CA ALA A 103 1.24 -13.88 -2.05
C ALA A 103 0.56 -13.24 -0.83
N LEU A 104 -0.35 -12.28 -0.94
CA LEU A 104 -1.08 -11.63 0.17
C LEU A 104 -2.59 -11.75 0.00
N CYS A 105 -3.08 -11.46 -1.19
CA CYS A 105 -4.46 -11.65 -1.61
C CYS A 105 -4.51 -11.87 -3.11
N LYS A 106 -5.65 -12.38 -3.58
CA LYS A 106 -6.01 -12.48 -4.97
C LYS A 106 -7.05 -11.41 -5.28
N VAL A 107 -6.73 -10.52 -6.20
CA VAL A 107 -7.65 -9.51 -6.72
C VAL A 107 -8.19 -10.02 -8.04
N SER A 108 -9.52 -10.10 -8.16
CA SER A 108 -10.17 -10.56 -9.38
C SER A 108 -10.87 -9.40 -10.06
N THR A 109 -10.75 -9.35 -11.38
CA THR A 109 -11.54 -8.49 -12.25
C THR A 109 -12.56 -9.36 -12.97
N LYS A 110 -13.32 -8.78 -13.91
CA LYS A 110 -14.24 -9.54 -14.76
C LYS A 110 -13.53 -10.58 -15.65
N ASN A 111 -12.30 -10.27 -16.05
CA ASN A 111 -11.59 -11.03 -17.08
C ASN A 111 -10.41 -11.85 -16.54
N ASP A 112 -9.74 -11.37 -15.49
CA ASP A 112 -8.51 -11.99 -14.99
C ASP A 112 -8.40 -11.91 -13.46
N SER A 113 -7.32 -12.47 -12.93
CA SER A 113 -7.01 -12.41 -11.51
C SER A 113 -5.52 -12.24 -11.24
N TYR A 114 -5.24 -11.40 -10.25
CA TYR A 114 -3.92 -10.91 -9.94
C TYR A 114 -3.54 -11.26 -8.51
N ILE A 115 -2.33 -11.76 -8.33
CA ILE A 115 -1.79 -12.09 -7.00
C ILE A 115 -0.98 -10.90 -6.50
N VAL A 116 -1.48 -10.26 -5.44
CA VAL A 116 -0.74 -9.25 -4.68
C VAL A 116 0.30 -9.97 -3.84
N ARG A 117 1.51 -9.43 -3.73
CA ARG A 117 2.63 -10.01 -2.98
C ARG A 117 3.05 -9.08 -1.85
N CYS A 118 3.83 -9.60 -0.90
CA CYS A 118 4.25 -8.82 0.25
C CYS A 118 5.28 -7.74 -0.10
N CYS A 119 6.11 -7.98 -1.12
CA CYS A 119 7.18 -7.10 -1.62
C CYS A 119 8.30 -6.78 -0.61
N VAL A 120 8.05 -6.94 0.69
CA VAL A 120 8.99 -6.76 1.79
C VAL A 120 8.92 -7.94 2.75
N LYS A 121 10.03 -8.21 3.44
CA LYS A 121 10.04 -9.19 4.53
C LYS A 121 9.44 -8.56 5.79
N GLY A 122 8.49 -9.24 6.43
CA GLY A 122 7.80 -8.67 7.59
C GLY A 122 6.82 -9.60 8.26
N SER A 123 6.08 -9.08 9.23
CA SER A 123 4.99 -9.79 9.89
C SER A 123 3.66 -9.16 9.51
N LEU A 124 2.71 -9.97 9.05
CA LEU A 124 1.35 -9.50 8.79
C LEU A 124 0.69 -9.11 10.11
N LEU A 125 0.20 -7.88 10.18
CA LEU A 125 -0.53 -7.37 11.35
C LEU A 125 -2.03 -7.43 11.14
N GLU A 126 -2.48 -6.99 9.97
CA GLU A 126 -3.89 -6.82 9.65
C GLU A 126 -4.09 -6.85 8.13
N VAL A 127 -5.28 -7.27 7.70
CA VAL A 127 -5.79 -7.10 6.34
C VAL A 127 -7.05 -6.24 6.43
N ASN A 128 -7.43 -5.54 5.36
CA ASN A 128 -8.67 -4.77 5.36
C ASN A 128 -9.87 -5.69 5.04
N PRO A 129 -10.69 -6.11 6.02
CA PRO A 129 -11.80 -7.04 5.76
C PRO A 129 -12.95 -6.37 4.98
N GLN A 130 -13.00 -5.04 4.93
CA GLN A 130 -14.01 -4.33 4.16
C GLN A 130 -13.85 -4.60 2.66
N LEU A 131 -12.62 -4.86 2.19
CA LEU A 131 -12.34 -5.19 0.80
C LEU A 131 -12.99 -6.51 0.34
N ILE A 132 -13.31 -7.42 1.26
CA ILE A 132 -14.04 -8.66 0.94
C ILE A 132 -15.51 -8.34 0.62
N LYS A 133 -16.09 -7.39 1.37
CA LYS A 133 -17.50 -7.00 1.24
C LYS A 133 -17.74 -5.94 0.17
N HIS A 134 -16.75 -5.06 0.01
CA HIS A 134 -16.78 -3.84 -0.79
C HIS A 134 -15.51 -3.74 -1.64
N PRO A 135 -15.33 -4.61 -2.65
CA PRO A 135 -14.17 -4.57 -3.54
C PRO A 135 -14.04 -3.25 -4.32
N GLU A 136 -15.15 -2.54 -4.52
CA GLU A 136 -15.21 -1.23 -5.17
C GLU A 136 -14.37 -0.15 -4.48
N LEU A 137 -14.05 -0.32 -3.19
CA LEU A 137 -13.21 0.62 -2.45
C LEU A 137 -11.79 0.71 -3.01
N LEU A 138 -11.30 -0.31 -3.71
CA LEU A 138 -10.01 -0.21 -4.42
C LEU A 138 -10.10 0.58 -5.72
N ASN A 139 -11.28 0.70 -6.33
CA ASN A 139 -11.44 1.43 -7.59
C ASN A 139 -11.43 2.96 -7.39
N VAL A 140 -11.43 3.43 -6.13
CA VAL A 140 -11.35 4.84 -5.79
C VAL A 140 -9.87 5.19 -5.63
N SER A 141 -9.22 5.60 -6.72
CA SER A 141 -7.86 6.15 -6.71
C SER A 141 -7.76 7.28 -7.71
#